data_AF-A0A292EG42-F1
#
_entry.id   AF-A0A292EG42-F1
#
_cell.length_a   1.000
_cell.length_b   1.000
_cell.length_c   1.000
_cell.angle_alpha   90.00
_cell.angle_beta   90.00
_cell.angle_gamma   90.00
#
_symmetry.space_group_name_H-M   'P 1'
#
loop_
_entity.id
_entity.type
_entity.pdbx_description
1 polymer ?
#
loop_
_entity_poly.entity_id
_entity_poly.type
_entity_poly.pdbx_seq_one_letter_code
_entity_poly.pdbx_strand_id
1 'polypeptide(L)'
;MMDSPETDTLGAMLVEKGFAPNLALLDINNSLAVPHGFELPAPWNLPSRMFRFPIEACRPDGDQPRRIGLRHPLLADHPYVRHIEAMIGFEIDRNGAPNRHGYSSGPTARWWHAVDLISAGKWRKLLETQEFTEPACIMNAVAYGCRYSHHEDKRAAGYISTAEAREIMREVGATEPDERGPIIRAFSAPMVCRPDKGSEHWPINTGRLCAEDVAWGMIFGIEDGWFRYDRSGFLQWSELGRERYAAGESMTYTEASGQAAFAF
;
A
#
# COMPACT_ATOMS: atom_id res chain seq x y z
N MET A 1 -30.68 1.05 28.70
CA MET A 1 -29.87 0.03 29.39
C MET A 1 -28.42 0.31 29.01
N MET A 2 -27.57 0.65 29.97
CA MET A 2 -26.13 0.70 29.76
C MET A 2 -25.63 -0.74 29.83
N ASP A 3 -25.02 -1.24 28.75
CA ASP A 3 -24.39 -2.57 28.71
C ASP A 3 -23.30 -2.62 29.79
N SER A 4 -23.40 -3.57 30.70
CA SER A 4 -22.32 -3.91 31.62
C SER A 4 -21.20 -4.63 30.83
N PRO A 5 -19.91 -4.30 31.03
CA PRO A 5 -18.78 -4.84 30.28
C PRO A 5 -18.57 -6.37 30.38
N GLU A 6 -19.37 -7.07 31.19
CA GLU A 6 -19.32 -8.54 31.32
C GLU A 6 -20.12 -9.30 30.23
N THR A 7 -20.93 -8.62 29.42
CA THR A 7 -21.70 -9.28 28.35
C THR A 7 -21.45 -8.57 27.03
N ASP A 8 -20.62 -9.17 26.16
CA ASP A 8 -20.35 -8.68 24.81
C ASP A 8 -21.57 -8.91 23.90
N THR A 9 -22.66 -8.17 24.16
CA THR A 9 -23.96 -8.30 23.50
C THR A 9 -23.83 -8.12 21.99
N LEU A 10 -23.07 -7.11 21.56
CA LEU A 10 -22.80 -6.86 20.15
C LEU A 10 -22.01 -8.02 19.52
N GLY A 11 -20.97 -8.53 20.18
CA GLY A 11 -20.21 -9.66 19.68
C GLY A 11 -21.06 -10.91 19.53
N ALA A 12 -21.88 -11.22 20.55
CA ALA A 12 -22.80 -12.35 20.50
C ALA A 12 -23.80 -12.22 19.34
N MET A 13 -24.37 -11.03 19.13
CA MET A 13 -25.28 -10.76 18.02
C MET A 13 -24.60 -10.95 16.64
N LEU A 14 -23.36 -10.47 16.48
CA LEU A 14 -22.60 -10.62 15.24
C LEU A 14 -22.32 -12.10 14.92
N VAL A 15 -22.04 -12.91 15.94
CA VAL A 15 -21.85 -14.37 15.78
C VAL A 15 -23.16 -15.07 15.46
N GLU A 16 -24.24 -14.76 16.20
CA GLU A 16 -25.57 -15.35 15.98
C GLU A 16 -26.08 -15.11 14.56
N LYS A 17 -25.86 -13.90 14.02
CA LYS A 17 -26.25 -13.53 12.65
C LYS A 17 -25.29 -14.03 11.58
N GLY A 18 -24.21 -14.73 11.95
CA GLY A 18 -23.26 -15.34 11.04
C GLY A 18 -22.25 -14.36 10.41
N PHE A 19 -22.09 -13.15 10.96
CA PHE A 19 -21.09 -12.19 10.48
C PHE A 19 -19.67 -12.48 11.00
N ALA A 20 -19.56 -13.27 12.06
CA ALA A 20 -18.30 -13.83 12.53
C ALA A 20 -18.51 -15.31 12.94
N PRO A 21 -17.54 -16.22 12.71
CA PRO A 21 -17.71 -17.62 13.09
C PRO A 21 -17.78 -17.83 14.61
N ASN A 22 -17.05 -17.02 15.38
CA ASN A 22 -17.05 -16.99 16.84
C ASN A 22 -16.33 -15.71 17.33
N LEU A 23 -16.45 -15.42 18.63
CA LEU A 23 -15.83 -14.24 19.26
C LEU A 23 -14.30 -14.23 19.16
N ALA A 24 -13.66 -15.39 19.34
CA ALA A 24 -12.19 -15.50 19.27
C ALA A 24 -11.65 -15.08 17.89
N LEU A 25 -12.27 -15.54 16.80
CA LEU A 25 -11.88 -15.13 15.45
C LEU A 25 -12.24 -13.67 15.16
N LEU A 26 -13.35 -13.16 15.69
CA LEU A 26 -13.68 -11.74 15.57
C LEU A 26 -12.60 -10.86 16.21
N ASP A 27 -12.10 -11.25 17.38
CA ASP A 27 -11.07 -10.50 18.12
C ASP A 27 -9.67 -10.60 17.49
N ILE A 28 -9.36 -11.73 16.85
CA ILE A 28 -8.11 -11.88 16.08
C ILE A 28 -8.17 -11.04 14.80
N ASN A 29 -9.28 -11.12 14.06
CA ASN A 29 -9.41 -10.48 12.76
C ASN A 29 -9.64 -8.97 12.84
N ASN A 30 -10.25 -8.49 13.93
CA ASN A 30 -10.62 -7.08 14.14
C ASN A 30 -11.38 -6.48 12.94
N SER A 31 -12.19 -7.30 12.25
CA SER A 31 -12.95 -6.90 11.06
C SER A 31 -14.08 -7.86 10.75
N LEU A 32 -15.10 -7.35 10.04
CA LEU A 32 -16.14 -8.15 9.39
C LEU A 32 -15.83 -8.21 7.90
N ALA A 33 -15.71 -9.43 7.39
CA ALA A 33 -15.27 -9.69 6.02
C ALA A 33 -16.47 -10.00 5.11
N VAL A 34 -16.44 -9.48 3.88
CA VAL A 34 -17.40 -9.86 2.84
C VAL A 34 -17.26 -11.36 2.57
N PRO A 35 -18.33 -12.16 2.67
CA PRO A 35 -18.30 -13.59 2.37
C PRO A 35 -17.89 -13.86 0.92
N HIS A 36 -17.19 -14.97 0.67
CA HIS A 36 -16.63 -15.30 -0.66
C HIS A 36 -17.68 -15.37 -1.80
N GLY A 37 -18.93 -15.73 -1.49
CA GLY A 37 -20.03 -15.79 -2.45
C GLY A 37 -20.96 -14.58 -2.45
N PHE A 38 -20.64 -13.52 -1.69
CA PHE A 38 -21.46 -12.31 -1.68
C PHE A 38 -21.17 -11.50 -2.94
N GLU A 39 -22.14 -11.44 -3.85
CA GLU A 39 -21.99 -10.72 -5.11
C GLU A 39 -21.87 -9.21 -4.85
N LEU A 40 -20.81 -8.62 -5.38
CA LEU A 40 -20.56 -7.19 -5.32
C LEU A 40 -20.64 -6.60 -6.73
N PRO A 41 -21.42 -5.52 -6.95
CA PRO A 41 -21.35 -4.77 -8.19
C PRO A 41 -20.06 -3.96 -8.24
N ALA A 42 -19.71 -3.43 -9.41
CA ALA A 42 -18.66 -2.42 -9.51
C ALA A 42 -19.07 -1.15 -8.71
N PRO A 43 -18.14 -0.44 -8.07
CA PRO A 43 -16.70 -0.73 -7.99
C PRO A 43 -16.30 -1.71 -6.86
N TRP A 44 -17.25 -2.16 -6.05
CA TRP A 44 -17.00 -2.98 -4.84
C TRP A 44 -16.36 -4.34 -5.13
N ASN A 45 -16.51 -4.88 -6.34
CA ASN A 45 -15.87 -6.11 -6.78
C ASN A 45 -14.36 -6.00 -7.08
N LEU A 46 -13.77 -4.82 -6.93
CA LEU A 46 -12.34 -4.63 -7.08
C LEU A 46 -11.55 -5.43 -6.02
N PRO A 47 -10.30 -5.86 -6.31
CA PRO A 47 -9.50 -6.67 -5.39
C PRO A 47 -8.90 -5.85 -4.22
N SER A 48 -9.62 -4.85 -3.71
CA SER A 48 -9.19 -4.02 -2.59
C SER A 48 -9.54 -4.67 -1.25
N ARG A 49 -8.56 -4.80 -0.34
CA ARG A 49 -8.84 -5.23 1.04
C ARG A 49 -9.78 -4.28 1.77
N MET A 50 -9.77 -2.98 1.47
CA MET A 50 -10.76 -2.07 2.07
C MET A 50 -12.20 -2.44 1.68
N PHE A 51 -12.44 -2.89 0.45
CA PHE A 51 -13.77 -3.35 0.02
C PHE A 51 -14.10 -4.75 0.52
N ARG A 52 -13.10 -5.64 0.66
CA ARG A 52 -13.31 -6.97 1.23
C ARG A 52 -13.52 -6.98 2.75
N PHE A 53 -12.98 -5.98 3.45
CA PHE A 53 -13.07 -5.83 4.91
C PHE A 53 -13.54 -4.42 5.26
N PRO A 54 -14.78 -4.02 4.89
CA PRO A 54 -15.21 -2.63 4.97
C PRO A 54 -15.45 -2.14 6.40
N ILE A 55 -15.66 -3.07 7.33
CA ILE A 55 -15.97 -2.79 8.74
C ILE A 55 -14.82 -3.30 9.61
N GLU A 56 -14.28 -2.43 10.45
CA GLU A 56 -13.41 -2.81 11.54
C GLU A 56 -14.21 -3.09 12.81
N ALA A 57 -13.68 -3.97 13.65
CA ALA A 57 -14.25 -4.32 14.94
C ALA A 57 -13.19 -4.17 16.02
N CYS A 58 -13.54 -3.51 17.12
CA CYS A 58 -12.72 -3.44 18.31
C CYS A 58 -13.36 -4.29 19.41
N ARG A 59 -12.60 -5.25 19.95
CA ARG A 59 -13.04 -6.05 21.09
C ARG A 59 -13.33 -5.17 22.33
N PRO A 60 -14.16 -5.64 23.28
CA PRO A 60 -14.30 -5.00 24.58
C PRO A 60 -12.94 -4.87 25.28
N ASP A 61 -12.70 -3.74 25.94
CA ASP A 61 -11.47 -3.50 26.70
C ASP A 61 -11.76 -2.58 27.90
N GLY A 62 -11.67 -3.14 29.11
CA GLY A 62 -12.04 -2.44 30.34
C GLY A 62 -13.53 -2.13 30.41
N ASP A 63 -13.86 -0.86 30.53
CA ASP A 63 -15.23 -0.33 30.54
C ASP A 63 -15.79 -0.05 29.14
N GLN A 64 -14.97 -0.18 28.09
CA GLN A 64 -15.42 0.04 26.72
C GLN A 64 -16.05 -1.23 26.15
N PRO A 65 -17.33 -1.19 25.73
CA PRO A 65 -17.96 -2.31 25.05
C PRO A 65 -17.35 -2.52 23.66
N ARG A 66 -17.69 -3.63 23.01
CA ARG A 66 -17.34 -3.87 21.61
C ARG A 66 -17.84 -2.73 20.73
N ARG A 67 -17.02 -2.31 19.76
CA ARG A 67 -17.39 -1.32 18.75
C ARG A 67 -17.18 -1.88 17.35
N ILE A 68 -18.01 -1.46 16.42
CA ILE A 68 -17.82 -1.66 14.98
C ILE A 68 -17.94 -0.34 14.26
N GLY A 69 -17.16 -0.17 13.20
CA GLY A 69 -17.09 1.08 12.45
C GLY A 69 -16.57 0.87 11.05
N LEU A 70 -16.87 1.79 10.15
CA LEU A 70 -16.39 1.75 8.77
C LEU A 70 -14.91 2.16 8.72
N ARG A 71 -14.14 1.46 7.88
CA ARG A 71 -12.74 1.83 7.63
C ARG A 71 -12.59 3.12 6.80
N HIS A 72 -13.66 3.52 6.11
CA HIS A 72 -13.76 4.76 5.37
C HIS A 72 -15.24 5.20 5.32
N PRO A 73 -15.57 6.50 5.49
CA PRO A 73 -16.96 6.97 5.49
C PRO A 73 -17.75 6.59 4.23
N LEU A 74 -17.11 6.65 3.05
CA LEU A 74 -17.75 6.29 1.77
C LEU A 74 -18.17 4.81 1.66
N LEU A 75 -17.75 3.95 2.60
CA LEU A 75 -18.21 2.56 2.65
C LEU A 75 -19.65 2.44 3.15
N ALA A 76 -20.32 3.53 3.53
CA ALA A 76 -21.75 3.53 3.85
C ALA A 76 -22.60 2.98 2.69
N ASP A 77 -22.16 3.20 1.45
CA ASP A 77 -22.85 2.69 0.25
C ASP A 77 -22.44 1.27 -0.14
N HIS A 78 -21.53 0.64 0.60
CA HIS A 78 -21.07 -0.70 0.32
C HIS A 78 -22.21 -1.72 0.57
N PRO A 79 -22.57 -2.59 -0.40
CA PRO A 79 -23.72 -3.49 -0.28
C PRO A 79 -23.68 -4.41 0.94
N TYR A 80 -22.50 -4.93 1.28
CA TYR A 80 -22.32 -5.74 2.50
C TYR A 80 -22.51 -4.94 3.80
N VAL A 81 -22.13 -3.65 3.83
CA VAL A 81 -22.35 -2.77 4.99
C VAL A 81 -23.84 -2.58 5.20
N ARG A 82 -24.57 -2.20 4.14
CA ARG A 82 -26.03 -2.05 4.20
C ARG A 82 -26.74 -3.34 4.61
N HIS A 83 -26.26 -4.49 4.14
CA HIS A 83 -26.78 -5.79 4.54
C HIS A 83 -26.61 -6.03 6.05
N ILE A 84 -25.42 -5.75 6.61
CA ILE A 84 -25.19 -5.89 8.05
C ILE A 84 -26.10 -4.94 8.84
N GLU A 85 -26.18 -3.66 8.45
CA GLU A 85 -27.01 -2.65 9.13
C GLU A 85 -28.48 -3.05 9.18
N ALA A 86 -29.03 -3.56 8.08
CA ALA A 86 -30.39 -4.07 8.03
C ALA A 86 -30.60 -5.25 8.99
N MET A 87 -29.57 -6.09 9.19
CA MET A 87 -29.65 -7.27 10.03
C MET A 87 -29.44 -6.97 11.52
N ILE A 88 -28.58 -6.02 11.88
CA ILE A 88 -28.32 -5.63 13.28
C ILE A 88 -29.29 -4.53 13.78
N GLY A 89 -29.96 -3.83 12.86
CA GLY A 89 -31.01 -2.85 13.19
C GLY A 89 -30.49 -1.47 13.60
N PHE A 90 -29.23 -1.16 13.34
CA PHE A 90 -28.65 0.17 13.58
C PHE A 90 -27.54 0.48 12.57
N GLU A 91 -27.21 1.76 12.44
CA GLU A 91 -26.15 2.23 11.56
C GLU A 91 -24.76 2.04 12.18
N ILE A 92 -23.82 1.54 11.38
CA ILE A 92 -22.42 1.39 11.76
C ILE A 92 -21.76 2.77 11.74
N ASP A 93 -20.94 3.06 12.76
CA ASP A 93 -20.21 4.32 12.88
C ASP A 93 -19.36 4.58 11.62
N ARG A 94 -19.63 5.70 10.95
CA ARG A 94 -18.97 6.06 9.68
C ARG A 94 -17.52 6.48 9.87
N ASN A 95 -17.13 6.82 11.10
CA ASN A 95 -15.81 7.35 11.45
C ASN A 95 -14.91 6.31 12.12
N GLY A 96 -15.25 5.02 11.98
CA GLY A 96 -14.46 3.91 12.48
C GLY A 96 -14.78 3.49 13.91
N ALA A 97 -14.07 2.47 14.37
CA ALA A 97 -14.18 1.93 15.72
C ALA A 97 -12.80 1.95 16.39
N PRO A 98 -12.30 3.13 16.78
CA PRO A 98 -11.00 3.22 17.43
C PRO A 98 -11.01 2.45 18.74
N ASN A 99 -9.89 1.77 19.02
CA ASN A 99 -9.67 1.11 20.29
C ASN A 99 -9.49 2.11 21.44
N ARG A 100 -9.30 1.63 22.67
CA ARG A 100 -9.12 2.49 23.85
C ARG A 100 -7.96 3.49 23.76
N HIS A 101 -7.02 3.27 22.84
CA HIS A 101 -5.87 4.15 22.59
C HIS A 101 -6.09 5.11 21.41
N GLY A 102 -7.29 5.14 20.84
CA GLY A 102 -7.63 5.98 19.70
C GLY A 102 -7.20 5.41 18.34
N TYR A 103 -6.67 4.18 18.29
CA TYR A 103 -6.20 3.58 17.05
C TYR A 103 -7.36 2.96 16.25
N SER A 104 -7.47 3.36 14.98
CA SER A 104 -8.34 2.75 13.95
C SER A 104 -7.49 2.23 12.79
N SER A 105 -7.97 1.17 12.14
CA SER A 105 -7.37 0.60 10.94
C SER A 105 -7.70 1.35 9.64
N GLY A 106 -8.52 2.41 9.72
CA GLY A 106 -8.92 3.22 8.56
C GLY A 106 -7.75 3.73 7.72
N PRO A 107 -6.76 4.44 8.30
CA PRO A 107 -5.57 4.90 7.56
C PRO A 107 -4.81 3.77 6.87
N THR A 108 -4.65 2.63 7.57
CA THR A 108 -4.01 1.43 7.02
C THR A 108 -4.81 0.84 5.84
N ALA A 109 -6.15 0.91 5.89
CA ALA A 109 -7.01 0.44 4.80
C ALA A 109 -6.92 1.33 3.54
N ARG A 110 -6.76 2.65 3.71
CA ARG A 110 -6.49 3.60 2.60
C ARG A 110 -5.21 3.22 1.87
N TRP A 111 -4.16 2.91 2.63
CA TRP A 111 -2.89 2.39 2.09
C TRP A 111 -3.09 1.08 1.32
N TRP A 112 -3.76 0.09 1.94
CA TRP A 112 -4.00 -1.20 1.29
C TRP A 112 -4.77 -1.07 -0.01
N HIS A 113 -5.76 -0.18 -0.09
CA HIS A 113 -6.51 0.03 -1.32
C HIS A 113 -5.62 0.50 -2.49
N ALA A 114 -4.71 1.43 -2.24
CA ALA A 114 -3.75 1.87 -3.24
C ALA A 114 -2.81 0.72 -3.68
N VAL A 115 -2.20 0.02 -2.72
CA VAL A 115 -1.27 -1.10 -2.99
C VAL A 115 -1.94 -2.24 -3.72
N ASP A 116 -3.14 -2.63 -3.29
CA ASP A 116 -3.83 -3.80 -3.83
C ASP A 116 -4.23 -3.59 -5.29
N LEU A 117 -4.66 -2.38 -5.65
CA LEU A 117 -5.05 -2.06 -7.02
C LEU A 117 -3.84 -1.88 -7.94
N ILE A 118 -2.75 -1.27 -7.47
CA ILE A 118 -1.48 -1.24 -8.21
C ILE A 118 -0.96 -2.67 -8.42
N SER A 119 -0.92 -3.47 -7.35
CA SER A 119 -0.39 -4.83 -7.42
C SER A 119 -1.24 -5.76 -8.29
N ALA A 120 -2.53 -5.47 -8.44
CA ALA A 120 -3.42 -6.19 -9.34
C ALA A 120 -3.37 -5.69 -10.80
N GLY A 121 -2.50 -4.74 -11.14
CA GLY A 121 -2.44 -4.11 -12.47
C GLY A 121 -3.67 -3.26 -12.80
N LYS A 122 -4.44 -2.85 -11.78
CA LYS A 122 -5.68 -2.08 -11.89
C LYS A 122 -5.50 -0.62 -11.50
N TRP A 123 -4.36 -0.01 -11.81
CA TRP A 123 -4.06 1.37 -11.42
C TRP A 123 -5.06 2.40 -11.99
N ARG A 124 -5.66 2.17 -13.17
CA ARG A 124 -6.76 3.02 -13.66
C ARG A 124 -7.98 2.98 -12.76
N LYS A 125 -8.31 1.79 -12.23
CA LYS A 125 -9.40 1.63 -11.25
C LYS A 125 -9.07 2.28 -9.92
N LEU A 126 -7.79 2.31 -9.52
CA LEU A 126 -7.35 3.10 -8.36
C LEU A 126 -7.66 4.59 -8.55
N LEU A 127 -7.40 5.16 -9.73
CA LEU A 127 -7.71 6.56 -10.02
C LEU A 127 -9.23 6.82 -10.05
N GLU A 128 -10.01 5.87 -10.57
CA GLU A 128 -11.49 5.94 -10.55
C GLU A 128 -12.08 5.87 -9.14
N THR A 129 -11.37 5.29 -8.17
CA THR A 129 -11.81 5.15 -6.78
C THR A 129 -10.88 5.87 -5.79
N GLN A 130 -10.19 6.92 -6.25
CA GLN A 130 -9.17 7.61 -5.48
C GLN A 130 -9.73 8.28 -4.20
N GLU A 131 -11.03 8.56 -4.17
CA GLU A 131 -11.75 9.14 -3.02
C GLU A 131 -11.79 8.22 -1.80
N PHE A 132 -11.48 6.93 -1.96
CA PHE A 132 -11.34 5.98 -0.84
C PHE A 132 -9.95 6.00 -0.22
N THR A 133 -8.99 6.68 -0.83
CA THR A 133 -7.61 6.74 -0.38
C THR A 133 -7.11 8.19 -0.35
N GLU A 134 -5.81 8.36 -0.20
CA GLU A 134 -5.15 9.66 -0.16
C GLU A 134 -4.06 9.72 -1.23
N PRO A 135 -3.75 10.91 -1.79
CA PRO A 135 -2.68 11.06 -2.77
C PRO A 135 -1.35 10.46 -2.31
N ALA A 136 -0.98 10.67 -1.05
CA ALA A 136 0.23 10.10 -0.46
C ALA A 136 0.22 8.57 -0.42
N CYS A 137 -0.94 7.92 -0.24
CA CYS A 137 -1.05 6.47 -0.33
C CYS A 137 -0.85 5.98 -1.77
N ILE A 138 -1.38 6.70 -2.76
CA ILE A 138 -1.21 6.37 -4.18
C ILE A 138 0.27 6.51 -4.59
N MET A 139 0.93 7.62 -4.22
CA MET A 139 2.35 7.85 -4.50
C MET A 139 3.24 6.79 -3.83
N ASN A 140 2.98 6.45 -2.56
CA ASN A 140 3.68 5.34 -1.91
C ASN A 140 3.45 4.00 -2.61
N ALA A 141 2.26 3.79 -3.18
CA ALA A 141 1.94 2.55 -3.89
C ALA A 141 2.62 2.51 -5.27
N VAL A 142 2.83 3.67 -5.91
CA VAL A 142 3.70 3.81 -7.09
C VAL A 142 5.12 3.39 -6.74
N ALA A 143 5.69 3.97 -5.67
CA ALA A 143 7.02 3.59 -5.21
C ALA A 143 7.12 2.10 -4.85
N TYR A 144 6.08 1.53 -4.23
CA TYR A 144 5.99 0.09 -3.96
C TYR A 144 6.02 -0.71 -5.26
N GLY A 145 5.21 -0.34 -6.27
CA GLY A 145 5.14 -1.08 -7.51
C GLY A 145 6.42 -1.02 -8.35
N CYS A 146 7.15 0.10 -8.29
CA CYS A 146 8.48 0.23 -8.89
C CYS A 146 9.53 -0.70 -8.27
N ARG A 147 9.34 -1.21 -7.05
CA ARG A 147 10.34 -2.08 -6.39
C ARG A 147 10.36 -3.52 -6.91
N TYR A 148 9.37 -3.92 -7.71
CA TYR A 148 9.24 -5.25 -8.29
C TYR A 148 9.42 -5.19 -9.81
N SER A 149 9.71 -6.32 -10.47
CA SER A 149 9.81 -6.40 -11.93
C SER A 149 8.88 -7.44 -12.55
N HIS A 150 8.75 -7.39 -13.87
CA HIS A 150 7.97 -8.32 -14.71
C HIS A 150 8.68 -9.67 -14.94
N HIS A 151 9.44 -10.23 -13.99
CA HIS A 151 10.00 -11.58 -14.22
C HIS A 151 8.89 -12.61 -14.42
N GLU A 152 9.21 -13.71 -15.12
CA GLU A 152 8.32 -14.78 -15.63
C GLU A 152 7.41 -15.48 -14.60
N ASP A 153 7.33 -14.97 -13.37
CA ASP A 153 6.29 -15.33 -12.43
C ASP A 153 4.93 -14.87 -12.98
N LYS A 154 4.04 -15.82 -13.21
CA LYS A 154 2.63 -15.59 -13.60
C LYS A 154 1.88 -14.72 -12.59
N ARG A 155 2.48 -14.47 -11.42
CA ARG A 155 2.08 -13.46 -10.44
C ARG A 155 2.98 -12.23 -10.55
N ALA A 156 2.91 -11.48 -11.66
CA ALA A 156 3.44 -10.11 -11.77
C ALA A 156 2.75 -9.12 -10.79
N ALA A 157 2.48 -9.58 -9.57
CA ALA A 157 1.72 -8.94 -8.52
C ALA A 157 2.60 -7.85 -7.91
N GLY A 158 2.38 -6.61 -8.35
CA GLY A 158 3.10 -5.47 -7.83
C GLY A 158 3.71 -4.59 -8.91
N TYR A 159 4.16 -5.15 -10.03
CA TYR A 159 4.93 -4.38 -11.01
C TYR A 159 4.09 -3.31 -11.70
N ILE A 160 4.67 -2.11 -11.80
CA ILE A 160 4.26 -1.07 -12.75
C ILE A 160 5.49 -0.58 -13.51
N SER A 161 5.31 -0.25 -14.78
CA SER A 161 6.38 0.40 -15.55
C SER A 161 6.61 1.84 -15.09
N THR A 162 7.79 2.41 -15.37
CA THR A 162 8.05 3.83 -15.09
C THR A 162 7.13 4.76 -15.88
N ALA A 163 6.71 4.35 -17.09
CA ALA A 163 5.73 5.09 -17.89
C ALA A 163 4.36 5.17 -17.20
N GLU A 164 3.86 4.05 -16.68
CA GLU A 164 2.62 4.02 -15.90
C GLU A 164 2.76 4.77 -14.57
N ALA A 165 3.89 4.60 -13.88
CA ALA A 165 4.19 5.32 -12.65
C ALA A 165 4.10 6.85 -12.86
N ARG A 166 4.70 7.37 -13.94
CA ARG A 166 4.62 8.79 -14.32
C ARG A 166 3.21 9.25 -14.63
N GLU A 167 2.44 8.42 -15.34
CA GLU A 167 1.04 8.71 -15.63
C GLU A 167 0.24 8.82 -14.34
N ILE A 168 0.37 7.86 -13.42
CA ILE A 168 -0.30 7.90 -12.11
C ILE A 168 0.11 9.15 -11.32
N MET A 169 1.43 9.44 -11.24
CA MET A 169 1.94 10.61 -10.52
C MET A 169 1.34 11.92 -11.05
N ARG A 170 1.24 12.08 -12.38
CA ARG A 170 0.60 13.25 -12.99
C ARG A 170 -0.90 13.34 -12.66
N GLU A 171 -1.63 12.22 -12.74
CA GLU A 171 -3.08 12.20 -12.49
C GLU A 171 -3.42 12.54 -11.03
N VAL A 172 -2.55 12.20 -10.07
CA VAL A 172 -2.73 12.58 -8.66
C VAL A 172 -2.21 13.99 -8.33
N GLY A 173 -1.78 14.75 -9.34
CA GLY A 173 -1.30 16.12 -9.19
C GLY A 173 0.11 16.26 -8.60
N ALA A 174 0.94 15.22 -8.69
CA ALA A 174 2.35 15.32 -8.30
C ALA A 174 3.09 16.28 -9.25
N THR A 175 4.00 17.07 -8.69
CA THR A 175 4.91 17.93 -9.41
C THR A 175 6.18 17.17 -9.71
N GLU A 176 6.51 17.02 -11.00
CA GLU A 176 7.78 16.42 -11.38
C GLU A 176 8.94 17.37 -11.04
N PRO A 177 9.96 16.93 -10.26
CA PRO A 177 11.12 17.76 -9.96
C PRO A 177 11.98 18.02 -11.20
N ASP A 178 12.44 19.25 -11.38
CA ASP A 178 13.36 19.63 -12.47
C ASP A 178 14.73 18.94 -12.34
N GLU A 179 15.21 18.79 -11.11
CA GLU A 179 16.50 18.17 -10.80
C GLU A 179 16.33 16.75 -10.25
N ARG A 180 16.70 15.75 -11.06
CA ARG A 180 16.54 14.32 -10.71
C ARG A 180 17.57 13.82 -9.68
N GLY A 181 18.83 14.22 -9.87
CA GLY A 181 19.96 13.73 -9.06
C GLY A 181 19.81 14.00 -7.56
N PRO A 182 19.46 15.24 -7.12
CA PRO A 182 19.24 15.54 -5.71
C PRO A 182 18.14 14.67 -5.07
N ILE A 183 17.04 14.42 -5.76
CA ILE A 183 15.93 13.59 -5.27
C ILE A 183 16.42 12.16 -4.97
N ILE A 184 17.18 11.55 -5.90
CA ILE A 184 17.75 10.20 -5.70
C ILE A 184 18.77 10.21 -4.56
N ARG A 185 19.64 11.22 -4.47
CA ARG A 185 20.66 11.33 -3.43
C ARG A 185 20.11 11.60 -2.04
N ALA A 186 18.87 12.11 -1.93
CA ALA A 186 18.17 12.24 -0.66
C ALA A 186 17.80 10.89 -0.02
N PHE A 187 17.81 9.79 -0.80
CA PHE A 187 17.70 8.46 -0.24
C PHE A 187 18.90 8.16 0.66
N SER A 188 18.72 7.21 1.58
CA SER A 188 19.80 6.80 2.47
C SER A 188 20.97 6.24 1.66
N ALA A 189 22.19 6.50 2.15
CA ALA A 189 23.41 6.08 1.49
C ALA A 189 23.40 4.57 1.16
N PRO A 190 23.85 4.16 -0.04
CA PRO A 190 23.92 2.75 -0.41
C PRO A 190 24.74 1.96 0.59
N MET A 191 24.13 0.91 1.16
CA MET A 191 24.78 0.05 2.14
C MET A 191 24.57 -1.40 1.76
N VAL A 192 25.64 -2.19 1.79
CA VAL A 192 25.57 -3.62 1.50
C VAL A 192 24.88 -4.35 2.65
N CYS A 193 23.91 -5.19 2.31
CA CYS A 193 23.37 -6.19 3.20
C CYS A 193 24.00 -7.55 2.83
N ARG A 194 24.70 -8.16 3.77
CA ARG A 194 25.30 -9.49 3.63
C ARG A 194 24.56 -10.48 4.55
N PRO A 195 23.54 -11.19 4.05
CA PRO A 195 22.99 -12.30 4.81
C PRO A 195 24.04 -13.42 4.93
N ASP A 196 24.09 -14.10 6.09
CA ASP A 196 25.11 -15.12 6.41
C ASP A 196 25.26 -16.25 5.37
N LYS A 197 24.24 -16.45 4.51
CA LYS A 197 24.21 -17.46 3.43
C LYS A 197 23.55 -16.93 2.15
N GLY A 198 23.96 -15.75 1.64
CA GLY A 198 23.41 -15.23 0.39
C GLY A 198 24.36 -14.34 -0.41
N SER A 199 23.92 -13.99 -1.62
CA SER A 199 24.58 -12.98 -2.45
C SER A 199 24.49 -11.60 -1.81
N GLU A 200 25.47 -10.74 -2.08
CA GLU A 200 25.42 -9.33 -1.69
C GLU A 200 24.15 -8.66 -2.26
N HIS A 201 23.43 -7.94 -1.41
CA HIS A 201 22.24 -7.18 -1.79
C HIS A 201 22.41 -5.72 -1.39
N TRP A 202 21.96 -4.81 -2.25
CA TRP A 202 22.12 -3.36 -2.03
C TRP A 202 20.74 -2.68 -1.93
N PRO A 203 20.03 -2.82 -0.80
CA PRO A 203 18.66 -2.36 -0.66
C PRO A 203 18.55 -0.83 -0.79
N ILE A 204 17.44 -0.37 -1.36
CA ILE A 204 17.11 1.05 -1.46
C ILE A 204 16.29 1.47 -0.24
N ASN A 205 16.95 2.17 0.68
CA ASN A 205 16.35 2.77 1.86
C ASN A 205 16.09 4.25 1.60
N THR A 206 14.85 4.69 1.75
CA THR A 206 14.42 6.05 1.37
C THR A 206 14.49 7.04 2.52
N GLY A 207 14.80 6.60 3.74
CA GLY A 207 14.76 7.46 4.92
C GLY A 207 13.35 8.01 5.21
N ARG A 208 13.30 9.21 5.80
CA ARG A 208 12.04 9.93 6.11
C ARG A 208 11.75 10.98 5.04
N LEU A 209 11.45 10.53 3.83
CA LEU A 209 11.02 11.40 2.73
C LEU A 209 9.50 11.37 2.58
N CYS A 210 8.93 12.39 1.95
CA CYS A 210 7.51 12.41 1.61
C CYS A 210 7.23 11.38 0.50
N ALA A 211 5.96 10.98 0.36
CA ALA A 211 5.57 9.95 -0.61
C ALA A 211 5.90 10.34 -2.07
N GLU A 212 5.80 11.63 -2.39
CA GLU A 212 6.06 12.20 -3.71
C GLU A 212 7.54 12.09 -4.10
N ASP A 213 8.44 12.56 -3.24
CA ASP A 213 9.89 12.46 -3.44
C ASP A 213 10.35 11.01 -3.55
N VAL A 214 9.75 10.12 -2.76
CA VAL A 214 10.04 8.68 -2.82
C VAL A 214 9.61 8.10 -4.17
N ALA A 215 8.41 8.41 -4.65
CA ALA A 215 7.92 7.91 -5.92
C ALA A 215 8.76 8.44 -7.10
N TRP A 216 9.04 9.75 -7.13
CA TRP A 216 9.89 10.34 -8.17
C TRP A 216 11.33 9.81 -8.12
N GLY A 217 11.92 9.66 -6.93
CA GLY A 217 13.25 9.09 -6.79
C GLY A 217 13.33 7.64 -7.30
N MET A 218 12.28 6.83 -7.10
CA MET A 218 12.21 5.48 -7.68
C MET A 218 12.12 5.52 -9.21
N ILE A 219 11.25 6.38 -9.76
CA ILE A 219 11.07 6.54 -11.22
C ILE A 219 12.40 6.96 -11.86
N PHE A 220 12.99 8.06 -11.40
CA PHE A 220 14.25 8.59 -11.95
C PHE A 220 15.41 7.62 -11.74
N GLY A 221 15.49 6.99 -10.57
CA GLY A 221 16.57 6.05 -10.30
C GLY A 221 16.54 4.82 -11.21
N ILE A 222 15.35 4.37 -11.63
CA ILE A 222 15.21 3.32 -12.65
C ILE A 222 15.56 3.87 -14.05
N GLU A 223 14.98 4.99 -14.46
CA GLU A 223 15.17 5.59 -15.79
C GLU A 223 16.64 5.93 -16.07
N ASP A 224 17.33 6.50 -15.09
CA ASP A 224 18.70 7.00 -15.22
C ASP A 224 19.76 5.92 -14.86
N GLY A 225 19.33 4.68 -14.55
CA GLY A 225 20.21 3.54 -14.29
C GLY A 225 20.90 3.52 -12.92
N TRP A 226 20.46 4.35 -11.97
CA TRP A 226 20.93 4.30 -10.57
C TRP A 226 20.48 3.03 -9.85
N PHE A 227 19.34 2.49 -10.26
CA PHE A 227 18.76 1.26 -9.73
C PHE A 227 18.67 0.19 -10.81
N ARG A 228 18.69 -1.07 -10.38
CA ARG A 228 18.47 -2.23 -11.25
C ARG A 228 17.73 -3.32 -10.50
N TYR A 229 16.96 -4.12 -11.23
CA TYR A 229 16.36 -5.32 -10.68
C TYR A 229 17.41 -6.45 -10.62
N ASP A 230 17.40 -7.20 -9.53
CA ASP A 230 18.12 -8.47 -9.45
C ASP A 230 17.38 -9.60 -10.18
N ARG A 231 17.98 -10.80 -10.21
CA ARG A 231 17.37 -11.98 -10.86
C ARG A 231 16.07 -12.44 -10.21
N SER A 232 15.81 -12.02 -8.97
CA SER A 232 14.60 -12.33 -8.21
C SER A 232 13.53 -11.25 -8.38
N GLY A 233 13.83 -10.19 -9.14
CA GLY A 233 12.91 -9.10 -9.45
C GLY A 233 12.83 -8.01 -8.40
N PHE A 234 13.78 -7.94 -7.47
CA PHE A 234 13.82 -6.87 -6.47
C PHE A 234 14.73 -5.73 -6.94
N LEU A 235 14.23 -4.50 -6.81
CA LEU A 235 14.99 -3.30 -7.11
C LEU A 235 16.07 -3.04 -6.06
N GLN A 236 17.29 -2.76 -6.52
CA GLN A 236 18.44 -2.45 -5.68
C GLN A 236 19.34 -1.39 -6.33
N TRP A 237 20.28 -0.81 -5.57
CA TRP A 237 21.30 0.06 -6.13
C TRP A 237 22.14 -0.67 -7.18
N SER A 238 22.26 -0.08 -8.37
CA SER A 238 23.19 -0.54 -9.39
C SER A 238 24.63 -0.15 -9.00
N GLU A 239 25.63 -0.77 -9.62
CA GLU A 239 27.03 -0.38 -9.40
C GLU A 239 27.29 1.06 -9.81
N LEU A 240 26.85 1.43 -11.00
CA LEU A 240 26.80 2.78 -11.52
C LEU A 240 26.14 3.76 -10.54
N GLY A 241 24.99 3.40 -9.97
CA GLY A 241 24.27 4.24 -9.01
C GLY A 241 25.05 4.45 -7.71
N ARG A 242 25.77 3.44 -7.22
CA ARG A 242 26.63 3.57 -6.02
C ARG A 242 27.81 4.49 -6.27
N GLU A 243 28.46 4.35 -7.42
CA GLU A 243 29.58 5.22 -7.82
C GLU A 243 29.12 6.68 -7.94
N ARG A 244 27.98 6.91 -8.62
CA ARG A 244 27.39 8.24 -8.76
C ARG A 244 26.99 8.83 -7.40
N TYR A 245 26.46 8.02 -6.48
CA TYR A 245 26.13 8.49 -5.12
C TYR A 245 27.40 8.93 -4.37
N ALA A 246 28.47 8.13 -4.45
CA ALA A 246 29.74 8.44 -3.79
C ALA A 246 30.44 9.68 -4.39
N ALA A 247 30.30 9.91 -5.69
CA ALA A 247 30.86 11.07 -6.38
C ALA A 247 30.14 12.41 -6.04
N GLY A 248 28.91 12.35 -5.51
CA GLY A 248 28.14 13.54 -5.12
C GLY A 248 27.76 14.42 -6.32
N GLU A 249 27.95 15.74 -6.19
CA GLU A 249 27.67 16.74 -7.23
C GLU A 249 28.86 17.00 -8.18
N SER A 250 29.95 16.24 -8.05
CA SER A 250 31.14 16.46 -8.85
C SER A 250 30.83 16.29 -10.36
N MET A 251 31.08 17.34 -11.15
CA MET A 251 30.85 17.37 -12.62
C MET A 251 31.74 16.38 -13.42
N THR A 252 32.57 15.59 -12.74
CA THR A 252 33.56 14.68 -13.33
C THR A 252 33.15 13.21 -13.28
N TYR A 253 31.86 12.89 -13.21
CA TYR A 253 31.42 11.52 -13.51
C TYR A 253 31.47 11.29 -15.02
N THR A 254 32.63 10.87 -15.53
CA THR A 254 32.75 10.32 -16.87
C THR A 254 32.20 8.90 -16.81
N GLU A 255 31.08 8.62 -17.48
CA GLU A 255 30.70 7.23 -17.75
C GLU A 255 31.91 6.54 -18.38
N ALA A 256 32.39 5.46 -17.77
CA ALA A 256 33.33 4.57 -18.42
C ALA A 256 32.58 3.81 -19.53
N SER A 257 32.16 4.54 -20.58
CA SER A 257 31.63 3.95 -21.79
C SER A 257 32.76 3.12 -22.38
N GLY A 258 32.59 1.80 -22.38
CA GLY A 258 33.46 0.90 -23.11
C GLY A 258 33.39 1.24 -24.60
N GLN A 259 34.24 2.16 -25.05
CA GLN A 259 34.57 2.32 -26.45
C GLN A 259 35.36 1.09 -26.89
N ALA A 260 34.66 0.05 -27.31
CA ALA A 260 35.22 -0.90 -28.26
C ALA A 260 35.33 -0.16 -29.60
N ALA A 261 36.50 0.39 -29.87
CA ALA A 261 36.85 0.92 -31.18
C ALA A 261 36.80 -0.23 -32.20
N PHE A 262 35.80 -0.23 -33.08
CA PHE A 262 35.85 -1.00 -34.31
C PHE A 262 36.78 -0.26 -35.28
N ALA A 263 37.95 -0.84 -35.53
CA ALA A 263 38.77 -0.47 -36.68
C ALA A 263 38.14 -1.12 -37.93
N PHE A 264 38.01 -0.32 -38.99
CA PHE A 264 37.52 -0.69 -40.32
C PHE A 264 38.49 -1.63 -41.06
#